data_AF-A0A3D1BFM9-F1
#
_entry.id   AF-A0A3D1BFM9-F1
#
_cell.length_a   1.000
_cell.length_b   1.000
_cell.length_c   1.000
_cell.angle_alpha   90.00
_cell.angle_beta   90.00
_cell.angle_gamma   90.00
#
_symmetry.space_group_name_H-M   'P 1'
#
loop_
_entity.id
_entity.type
_entity.pdbx_description
1 polymer ?
#
loop_
_entity_poly.entity_id
_entity_poly.type
_entity_poly.pdbx_seq_one_letter_code
_entity_poly.pdbx_strand_id
1 'polypeptide(L)'
;MSGSWISIEDTLPAHDQRVLGYIPGNKVFLPGKSLEFEVREVVVLRFCENFYLHNEEKASKHGVHFWAGEGNSNHYFSDVTHWMPVPDSPAG
;
A
#
# COMPACT_ATOMS: atom_id res chain seq x y z
N MET A 1 -11.13 7.55 16.86
CA MET A 1 -11.77 7.98 15.61
C MET A 1 -11.79 6.80 14.66
N SER A 2 -12.95 6.37 14.21
CA SER A 2 -13.08 5.39 13.11
C SER A 2 -12.73 6.11 11.81
N GLY A 3 -11.47 6.08 11.40
CA GLY A 3 -11.09 6.58 10.07
C GLY A 3 -11.82 5.78 9.01
N SER A 4 -12.58 6.45 8.15
CA SER A 4 -13.17 5.83 6.96
C SER A 4 -12.07 5.48 5.97
N TRP A 5 -12.17 4.33 5.32
CA TRP A 5 -11.35 3.97 4.17
C TRP A 5 -11.58 4.98 3.03
N ILE A 6 -10.50 5.50 2.47
CA ILE A 6 -10.47 6.50 1.39
C ILE A 6 -10.08 5.76 0.10
N SER A 7 -10.90 5.88 -0.95
CA SER A 7 -10.55 5.33 -2.27
C SER A 7 -9.33 6.06 -2.84
N ILE A 8 -8.42 5.32 -3.48
CA ILE A 8 -7.28 5.92 -4.18
C ILE A 8 -7.70 6.78 -5.38
N GLU A 9 -8.92 6.58 -5.88
CA GLU A 9 -9.52 7.38 -6.96
C GLU A 9 -10.09 8.71 -6.44
N ASP A 10 -10.43 8.79 -5.15
CA ASP A 10 -11.01 10.00 -4.55
C ASP A 10 -9.91 10.95 -4.06
N THR A 11 -8.92 10.42 -3.32
CA THR A 11 -7.84 11.21 -2.73
C THR A 11 -6.63 10.33 -2.48
N LEU A 12 -5.44 10.85 -2.81
CA LEU A 12 -4.18 10.18 -2.56
C LEU A 12 -3.56 10.63 -1.22
N PRO A 13 -2.78 9.77 -0.54
CA PRO A 13 -1.94 10.20 0.58
C PRO A 13 -0.90 11.23 0.12
N ALA A 14 -0.31 11.96 1.06
CA ALA A 14 0.86 12.77 0.78
C ALA A 14 2.07 11.90 0.43
N HIS A 15 3.02 12.43 -0.35
CA HIS A 15 4.29 11.78 -0.60
C HIS A 15 4.99 11.37 0.71
N ASP A 16 5.52 10.15 0.75
CA ASP A 16 6.14 9.51 1.91
C ASP A 16 5.23 9.35 3.15
N GLN A 17 3.92 9.56 3.00
CA GLN A 17 2.98 9.29 4.09
C GLN A 17 2.84 7.79 4.33
N ARG A 18 2.95 7.41 5.61
CA ARG A 18 2.66 6.07 6.10
C ARG A 18 1.16 5.89 6.32
N VAL A 19 0.59 4.84 5.75
CA VAL A 19 -0.85 4.55 5.76
C VAL A 19 -1.10 3.07 6.00
N LEU A 20 -2.33 2.73 6.36
CA LEU A 20 -2.86 1.38 6.18
C LEU A 20 -3.46 1.30 4.77
N GLY A 21 -2.99 0.38 3.94
CA GLY A 21 -3.49 0.12 2.59
C GLY A 21 -4.31 -1.16 2.55
N TYR A 22 -5.41 -1.13 1.79
CA TYR A 22 -6.26 -2.30 1.52
C TYR A 22 -6.00 -2.84 0.11
N ILE A 23 -5.54 -4.08 0.05
CA ILE A 23 -5.16 -4.82 -1.16
C ILE A 23 -6.01 -6.10 -1.22
N PRO A 24 -7.03 -6.17 -2.09
CA PRO A 24 -7.91 -7.32 -2.18
C PRO A 24 -7.13 -8.63 -2.44
N GLY A 25 -7.36 -9.63 -1.59
CA GLY A 25 -6.74 -10.95 -1.75
C GLY A 25 -5.22 -10.99 -1.59
N ASN A 26 -4.61 -9.97 -0.97
CA ASN A 26 -3.16 -9.93 -0.77
C ASN A 26 -2.64 -11.17 -0.03
N LYS A 27 -1.66 -11.85 -0.63
CA LYS A 27 -1.06 -13.08 -0.10
C LYS A 27 0.27 -12.78 0.57
N VAL A 28 0.34 -13.03 1.86
CA VAL A 28 1.58 -12.94 2.64
C VAL A 28 2.12 -14.35 2.84
N PHE A 29 3.25 -14.64 2.21
CA PHE A 29 3.89 -15.94 2.33
C PHE A 29 4.52 -16.10 3.71
N LEU A 30 4.21 -17.23 4.35
CA LEU A 30 4.75 -17.58 5.65
C LEU A 30 6.22 -17.97 5.53
N PRO A 31 7.05 -17.62 6.51
CA PRO A 31 8.45 -18.03 6.52
C PRO A 31 8.56 -19.56 6.60
N GLY A 32 9.26 -20.18 5.64
CA GLY A 32 9.41 -21.62 5.59
C GLY A 32 9.67 -22.12 4.16
N LYS A 33 9.67 -23.45 3.99
CA LYS A 33 9.83 -24.11 2.68
C LYS A 33 8.49 -24.53 2.04
N SER A 34 7.37 -24.32 2.73
CA SER A 34 6.07 -24.90 2.39
C SER A 34 5.23 -24.09 1.40
N LEU A 35 5.70 -22.93 0.90
CA LEU A 35 4.92 -22.01 0.04
C LEU A 35 3.53 -21.66 0.62
N GLU A 36 3.35 -21.85 1.92
CA GLU A 36 2.13 -21.51 2.63
C GLU A 36 1.99 -19.99 2.67
N PHE A 37 0.76 -19.51 2.55
CA PHE A 37 0.44 -18.10 2.63
C PHE A 37 -0.82 -17.89 3.45
N GLU A 38 -0.92 -16.71 4.04
CA GLU A 38 -2.18 -16.20 4.57
C GLU A 38 -2.67 -15.01 3.74
N VAL A 39 -3.99 -14.83 3.70
CA VAL A 39 -4.58 -13.65 3.08
C VAL A 39 -4.61 -12.54 4.12
N ARG A 40 -3.89 -11.46 3.84
CA ARG A 40 -3.81 -10.27 4.70
C ARG A 40 -4.00 -9.02 3.86
N GLU A 41 -5.25 -8.61 3.76
CA GLU A 41 -5.66 -7.52 2.86
C GLU A 41 -5.28 -6.13 3.38
N VAL A 42 -5.14 -5.97 4.70
CA VAL A 42 -4.71 -4.71 5.32
C VAL A 42 -3.24 -4.79 5.67
N VAL A 43 -2.42 -3.93 5.06
CA VAL A 43 -0.98 -3.85 5.28
C VAL A 43 -0.51 -2.42 5.49
N VAL A 44 0.65 -2.25 6.12
CA VAL A 44 1.27 -0.93 6.28
C VAL A 44 2.09 -0.60 5.03
N LEU A 45 1.78 0.54 4.41
CA LEU A 45 2.45 1.03 3.21
C LEU A 45 2.93 2.46 3.41
N ARG A 46 3.95 2.84 2.64
CA ARG A 46 4.34 4.23 2.41
C ARG A 46 4.02 4.63 0.97
N PHE A 47 3.32 5.73 0.79
CA PHE A 47 2.97 6.23 -0.54
C PHE A 47 4.14 6.96 -1.19
N CYS A 48 4.60 6.47 -2.34
CA CYS A 48 5.69 7.07 -3.10
C CYS A 48 5.10 7.76 -4.35
N GLU A 49 4.77 9.04 -4.20
CA GLU A 49 4.29 9.85 -5.31
C GLU A 49 5.33 9.94 -6.45
N ASN A 50 4.89 9.81 -7.71
CA ASN A 50 5.72 10.01 -8.91
C ASN A 50 7.00 9.14 -8.98
N PHE A 51 7.02 8.00 -8.30
CA PHE A 51 8.15 7.07 -8.26
C PHE A 51 8.65 6.63 -9.65
N TYR A 52 7.75 6.41 -10.60
CA TYR A 52 8.10 6.02 -11.98
C TYR A 52 8.05 7.17 -12.98
N LEU A 53 7.99 8.44 -12.54
CA LEU A 53 7.89 9.60 -13.44
C LEU A 53 8.98 9.63 -14.53
N HIS A 54 10.20 9.17 -14.19
CA HIS A 54 11.34 9.13 -15.12
C HIS A 54 11.57 7.75 -15.76
N ASN A 55 10.60 6.83 -15.64
CA ASN A 55 10.65 5.51 -16.25
C ASN A 55 9.37 5.28 -17.06
N GLU A 56 9.36 5.76 -18.30
CA GLU A 56 8.20 5.73 -19.20
C GLU A 56 7.61 4.33 -19.38
N GLU A 57 8.47 3.29 -19.45
CA GLU A 57 8.02 1.91 -19.60
C GLU A 57 7.19 1.45 -18.40
N LYS A 58 7.70 1.68 -17.18
CA LYS A 58 6.99 1.30 -15.95
C LYS A 58 5.78 2.19 -15.69
N ALA A 59 5.89 3.49 -15.92
CA ALA A 59 4.79 4.44 -15.77
C ALA A 59 3.60 4.05 -16.65
N SER A 60 3.85 3.65 -17.90
CA SER A 60 2.81 3.23 -18.84
C SER A 60 2.09 1.94 -18.42
N LYS A 61 2.80 1.04 -17.72
CA LYS A 61 2.26 -0.28 -17.31
C LYS A 61 1.59 -0.26 -15.94
N HIS A 62 2.11 0.53 -15.00
CA HIS A 62 1.77 0.43 -13.58
C HIS A 62 1.33 1.76 -12.94
N GLY A 63 1.28 2.85 -13.73
CA GLY A 63 1.11 4.19 -13.21
C GLY A 63 2.41 4.79 -12.67
N VAL A 64 2.38 6.09 -12.37
CA VAL A 64 3.55 6.84 -11.90
C VAL A 64 3.80 6.68 -10.40
N HIS A 65 2.76 6.37 -9.62
CA HIS A 65 2.83 6.22 -8.17
C HIS A 65 3.24 4.79 -7.78
N PHE A 66 3.64 4.63 -6.51
CA PHE A 66 4.08 3.34 -5.98
C PHE A 66 3.79 3.21 -4.49
N TRP A 67 3.66 1.97 -4.01
CA TRP A 67 3.50 1.67 -2.59
C TRP A 67 4.68 0.86 -2.07
N ALA A 68 5.46 1.46 -1.18
CA ALA A 68 6.54 0.76 -0.50
C ALA A 68 5.97 0.00 0.71
N GLY A 69 6.21 -1.31 0.78
CA GLY A 69 5.79 -2.14 1.89
C GLY A 69 6.69 -1.95 3.11
N GLU A 70 6.10 -1.68 4.27
CA GLU A 70 6.84 -1.64 5.54
C GLU A 70 6.74 -3.00 6.24
N GLY A 71 7.80 -3.80 6.15
CA GLY A 71 7.78 -5.18 6.65
C GLY A 71 6.90 -6.14 5.83
N ASN A 72 6.47 -5.71 4.64
CA ASN A 72 5.70 -6.48 3.66
C ASN A 72 6.28 -6.24 2.26
N SER A 73 5.76 -6.97 1.26
CA SER A 73 6.10 -6.75 -0.15
C SER A 73 5.73 -5.35 -0.62
N ASN A 74 6.46 -4.84 -1.62
CA ASN A 74 6.05 -3.63 -2.32
C ASN A 74 4.90 -3.94 -3.28
N HIS A 75 4.12 -2.91 -3.60
CA HIS A 75 2.94 -3.03 -4.44
C HIS A 75 2.91 -1.95 -5.52
N TYR A 76 2.42 -2.32 -6.70
CA TYR A 76 2.13 -1.34 -7.74
C TYR A 76 0.91 -0.50 -7.35
N PHE A 77 0.79 0.68 -7.93
CA PHE A 77 -0.29 1.60 -7.58
C PHE A 77 -1.68 0.95 -7.68
N SER A 78 -1.89 0.15 -8.75
CA SER A 78 -3.12 -0.57 -9.04
C SER A 78 -3.52 -1.67 -8.06
N ASP A 79 -2.59 -2.13 -7.20
CA ASP A 79 -2.88 -3.23 -6.27
C ASP A 79 -3.72 -2.75 -5.07
N VAL A 80 -3.57 -1.48 -4.69
CA VAL A 80 -4.26 -0.88 -3.54
C VAL A 80 -5.54 -0.21 -4.01
N THR A 81 -6.66 -0.47 -3.34
CA THR A 81 -7.94 0.16 -3.69
C THR A 81 -8.34 1.27 -2.72
N HIS A 82 -8.02 1.10 -1.44
CA HIS A 82 -8.35 2.06 -0.40
C HIS A 82 -7.19 2.21 0.58
N TRP A 83 -7.14 3.35 1.25
CA TRP A 83 -6.18 3.60 2.32
C TRP A 83 -6.83 4.33 3.49
N MET A 84 -6.17 4.32 4.64
CA MET A 84 -6.53 5.16 5.78
C MET A 84 -5.26 5.63 6.49
N PRO A 85 -5.27 6.82 7.12
CA PRO A 85 -4.13 7.25 7.93
C PRO A 85 -3.90 6.25 9.08
N VAL A 86 -2.63 6.03 9.42
CA VAL A 86 -2.28 5.26 10.63
C VAL A 86 -2.86 6.02 11.84
N PRO A 87 -3.60 5.36 12.74
CA PRO A 87 -4.11 6.01 13.93
C PRO A 87 -2.99 6.59 14.79
N ASP A 88 -3.26 7.74 15.41
CA ASP A 88 -2.37 8.29 16.42
C ASP A 88 -2.15 7.27 17.55
N SER A 89 -0.95 7.28 18.11
CA SER A 89 -0.66 6.49 19.30
C SER A 89 -1.58 6.91 20.44
N PRO A 90 -2.01 5.98 21.32
CA PRO A 90 -2.75 6.35 22.51
C PRO A 90 -2.00 7.44 23.27
N ALA A 91 -2.71 8.50 23.66
CA ALA A 91 -2.17 9.44 24.62
C ALA A 91 -1.96 8.66 25.93
N GLY A 92 -0.70 8.55 26.37
CA GLY A 92 -0.34 7.97 27.66
C GLY A 92 -0.77 8.85 28.83
#